data_AF-A0A327U9U8-F1
#
_entry.id   AF-A0A327U9U8-F1
#
_cell.length_a   1.000
_cell.length_b   1.000
_cell.length_c   1.000
_cell.angle_alpha   90.00
_cell.angle_beta   90.00
_cell.angle_gamma   90.00
#
_symmetry.space_group_name_H-M   'P 1'
#
loop_
_entity.id
_entity.type
_entity.pdbx_description
1 polymer ?
#
loop_
_entity_poly.entity_id
_entity_poly.type
_entity_poly.pdbx_seq_one_letter_code
_entity_poly.pdbx_strand_id
1 'polypeptide(L)'
;MLDESLLDAPDALARADRRDLLRGAAEAGARVRTAARHATEAGITELKPEGRPRAVLVAGPGTAATGAADLIAALAGASAPVTRIHPTGVAPAPGALRWTLPGWAGSVDLLLIATADGSEPGLALLAEQAYRRGCTVVAVAPLRSPLREAVHGVHGLVVPMASAPHGEYDAETSAAGPGTLWALFTPLLALLDRVGLVTAPAEALQSVADRLDRTAERCGPAVATYSNPAKTLAAELADSLPLIWTEGDAAGPVGRRFAAVLAELSGRPALAAALPEALPAHGGLLAGAFAAGADPDDFFRDRVEDTEPLHARVVLLRDRPTGGLSAAPAARELALGHDTAISELEPEEGSTLESLAELLAVTDFAAVYLALASAPGA
;
A
#
# COMPACT_ATOMS: atom_id res chain seq x y z
N MET A 1 -1.13 -24.39 3.86
CA MET A 1 -2.47 -24.63 4.42
C MET A 1 -2.68 -23.64 5.55
N LEU A 2 -3.77 -22.89 5.48
CA LEU A 2 -4.17 -21.91 6.50
C LEU A 2 -4.81 -22.63 7.70
N ASP A 3 -4.47 -22.23 8.93
CA ASP A 3 -5.23 -22.64 10.12
C ASP A 3 -6.42 -21.70 10.31
N GLU A 4 -7.58 -22.05 9.76
CA GLU A 4 -8.82 -21.26 9.90
C GLU A 4 -9.26 -21.10 11.36
N SER A 5 -8.97 -22.09 12.22
CA SER A 5 -9.34 -22.01 13.64
C SER A 5 -8.60 -20.88 14.36
N LEU A 6 -7.42 -20.49 13.86
CA LEU A 6 -6.67 -19.35 14.37
C LEU A 6 -7.40 -18.03 14.12
N LEU A 7 -8.16 -17.90 13.02
CA LEU A 7 -8.88 -16.68 12.69
C LEU A 7 -9.96 -16.35 13.73
N ASP A 8 -10.56 -17.36 14.37
CA ASP A 8 -11.55 -17.18 15.45
C ASP A 8 -10.94 -17.26 16.86
N ALA A 9 -9.60 -17.23 16.98
CA ALA A 9 -8.88 -17.26 18.25
C ALA A 9 -8.06 -15.96 18.47
N PRO A 10 -8.67 -14.86 18.94
CA PRO A 10 -8.00 -13.55 19.09
C PRO A 10 -6.72 -13.59 19.92
N ASP A 11 -6.71 -14.35 21.03
CA ASP A 11 -5.53 -14.49 21.90
C ASP A 11 -4.41 -15.29 21.24
N ALA A 12 -4.75 -16.18 20.29
CA ALA A 12 -3.76 -16.92 19.52
C ALA A 12 -3.17 -16.05 18.40
N LEU A 13 -4.00 -15.24 17.73
CA LEU A 13 -3.55 -14.22 16.78
C LEU A 13 -2.60 -13.21 17.42
N ALA A 14 -2.95 -12.70 18.60
CA ALA A 14 -2.10 -11.76 19.34
C ALA A 14 -0.73 -12.36 19.71
N ARG A 15 -0.67 -13.66 20.01
CA ARG A 15 0.59 -14.38 20.27
C ARG A 15 1.41 -14.64 19.00
N ALA A 16 0.73 -14.90 17.87
CA ALA A 16 1.38 -15.09 16.58
C ALA A 16 1.96 -13.77 16.02
N ASP A 17 1.34 -12.64 16.34
CA ASP A 17 1.70 -11.31 15.84
C ASP A 17 2.92 -10.70 16.53
N ARG A 18 4.08 -11.35 16.37
CA ARG A 18 5.36 -10.90 16.95
C ARG A 18 5.86 -9.56 16.40
N ARG A 19 5.30 -9.09 15.29
CA ARG A 19 5.67 -7.85 14.61
C ARG A 19 4.63 -6.74 14.80
N ASP A 20 3.64 -6.95 15.67
CA ASP A 20 2.54 -6.00 15.94
C ASP A 20 1.85 -5.51 14.64
N LEU A 21 1.70 -6.36 13.63
CA LEU A 21 1.11 -6.02 12.33
C LEU A 21 -0.39 -5.70 12.44
N LEU A 22 -1.15 -6.45 13.24
CA LEU A 22 -2.56 -6.20 13.50
C LEU A 22 -2.74 -4.89 14.26
N ARG A 23 -1.88 -4.63 15.25
CA ARG A 23 -1.87 -3.34 15.96
C ARG A 23 -1.51 -2.20 15.00
N GLY A 24 -0.50 -2.39 14.16
CA GLY A 24 -0.08 -1.41 13.17
C GLY A 24 -1.16 -1.08 12.14
N ALA A 25 -1.97 -2.06 11.75
CA ALA A 25 -3.16 -1.85 10.91
C ALA A 25 -4.28 -1.11 11.66
N ALA A 26 -4.55 -1.50 12.92
CA ALA A 26 -5.57 -0.87 13.74
C ALA A 26 -5.25 0.59 14.11
N GLU A 27 -3.97 0.93 14.28
CA GLU A 27 -3.52 2.28 14.61
C GLU A 27 -3.38 3.21 13.39
N ALA A 28 -3.78 2.78 12.19
CA ALA A 28 -3.61 3.57 10.97
C ALA A 28 -4.25 4.96 11.08
N GLY A 29 -5.46 5.08 11.64
CA GLY A 29 -6.11 6.38 11.84
C GLY A 29 -5.37 7.29 12.84
N ALA A 30 -4.92 6.74 13.97
CA ALA A 30 -4.05 7.46 14.91
C ALA A 30 -2.73 7.92 14.25
N ARG A 31 -2.19 7.12 13.34
CA ARG A 31 -0.97 7.42 12.58
C ARG A 31 -1.16 8.56 11.60
N VAL A 32 -2.29 8.60 10.90
CA VAL A 32 -2.67 9.73 10.03
C VAL A 32 -2.71 11.03 10.83
N ARG A 33 -3.38 11.04 11.98
CA ARG A 33 -3.46 12.25 12.84
C ARG A 33 -2.10 12.71 13.34
N THR A 34 -1.26 11.77 13.78
CA THR A 34 0.11 12.07 14.23
C THR A 34 0.97 12.61 13.10
N ALA A 35 0.89 12.01 11.91
CA ALA A 35 1.63 12.44 10.73
C ALA A 35 1.18 13.82 10.21
N ALA A 36 -0.12 14.10 10.23
CA ALA A 36 -0.68 15.42 9.89
C ALA A 36 -0.21 16.50 10.87
N ARG A 37 -0.13 16.18 12.17
CA ARG A 37 0.47 17.06 13.17
C ARG A 37 1.96 17.30 12.89
N HIS A 38 2.75 16.27 12.62
CA HIS A 38 4.17 16.43 12.26
C HIS A 38 4.36 17.27 10.99
N ALA A 39 3.49 17.13 9.99
CA ALA A 39 3.51 17.98 8.80
C ALA A 39 3.29 19.47 9.15
N THR A 40 2.34 19.74 10.04
CA THR A 40 2.08 21.10 10.55
C THR A 40 3.27 21.65 11.33
N GLU A 41 3.82 20.87 12.26
CA GLU A 41 5.00 21.24 13.07
C GLU A 41 6.28 21.44 12.23
N ALA A 42 6.39 20.74 11.10
CA ALA A 42 7.47 20.93 10.13
C ALA A 42 7.28 22.19 9.26
N GLY A 43 6.16 22.92 9.39
CA GLY A 43 5.91 24.17 8.68
C GLY A 43 5.29 23.99 7.29
N ILE A 44 4.79 22.80 6.92
CA ILE A 44 4.11 22.60 5.62
C ILE A 44 2.94 23.60 5.47
N THR A 45 2.23 23.86 6.56
CA THR A 45 1.09 24.79 6.58
C THR A 45 1.47 26.26 6.42
N GLU A 46 2.75 26.60 6.49
CA GLU A 46 3.26 27.96 6.37
C GLU A 46 3.97 28.20 5.03
N LEU A 47 4.16 27.13 4.23
CA LEU A 47 4.77 27.21 2.92
C LEU A 47 3.99 28.17 2.01
N LYS A 48 4.75 29.01 1.30
CA LYS A 48 4.26 29.92 0.26
C LYS A 48 4.92 29.52 -1.06
N PRO A 49 4.47 28.43 -1.70
CA PRO A 49 5.09 27.95 -2.92
C PRO A 49 4.92 28.97 -4.05
N GLU A 50 5.98 29.18 -4.83
CA GLU A 50 5.99 30.06 -6.01
C GLU A 50 5.38 29.33 -7.22
N GLY A 51 4.15 28.83 -7.05
CA GLY A 51 3.43 28.05 -8.06
C GLY A 51 3.53 26.54 -7.87
N ARG A 52 2.96 25.81 -8.84
CA ARG A 52 2.96 24.34 -8.86
C ARG A 52 4.29 23.82 -9.40
N PRO A 53 4.85 22.73 -8.84
CA PRO A 53 6.03 22.10 -9.42
C PRO A 53 5.70 21.55 -10.82
N ARG A 54 6.67 21.61 -11.72
CA ARG A 54 6.55 21.07 -13.08
C ARG A 54 6.42 19.55 -13.08
N ALA A 55 7.20 18.87 -12.24
CA ALA A 55 7.16 17.43 -12.05
C ALA A 55 7.45 17.07 -10.59
N VAL A 56 6.92 15.93 -10.15
CA VAL A 56 7.19 15.34 -8.84
C VAL A 56 8.00 14.07 -9.03
N LEU A 57 9.16 13.99 -8.39
CA LEU A 57 9.97 12.78 -8.32
C LEU A 57 9.82 12.15 -6.94
N VAL A 58 9.60 10.85 -6.87
CA VAL A 58 9.45 10.14 -5.58
C VAL A 58 10.52 9.06 -5.47
N ALA A 59 11.27 9.06 -4.36
CA ALA A 59 12.33 8.11 -4.09
C ALA A 59 12.21 7.52 -2.68
N GLY A 60 12.43 6.22 -2.58
CA GLY A 60 12.37 5.51 -1.31
C GLY A 60 12.42 4.00 -1.52
N PRO A 61 12.96 3.24 -0.56
CA PRO A 61 12.99 1.78 -0.65
C PRO A 61 11.72 1.14 -0.08
N GLY A 62 11.51 -0.11 -0.46
CA GLY A 62 10.50 -0.97 0.15
C GLY A 62 9.05 -0.70 -0.30
N THR A 63 8.15 -1.55 0.20
CA THR A 63 6.76 -1.62 -0.26
C THR A 63 5.95 -0.38 0.12
N ALA A 64 6.12 0.18 1.33
CA ALA A 64 5.43 1.41 1.74
C ALA A 64 5.79 2.62 0.87
N ALA A 65 7.08 2.88 0.61
CA ALA A 65 7.48 3.99 -0.25
C ALA A 65 7.02 3.79 -1.70
N THR A 66 6.95 2.53 -2.15
CA THR A 66 6.38 2.18 -3.46
C THR A 66 4.89 2.44 -3.56
N GLY A 67 4.12 1.98 -2.57
CA GLY A 67 2.69 2.28 -2.48
C GLY A 67 2.43 3.79 -2.42
N ALA A 68 3.20 4.53 -1.62
CA ALA A 68 3.07 5.99 -1.55
C ALA A 68 3.36 6.66 -2.90
N ALA A 69 4.43 6.28 -3.60
CA ALA A 69 4.74 6.82 -4.93
C ALA A 69 3.61 6.57 -5.94
N ASP A 70 3.07 5.34 -5.96
CA ASP A 70 1.98 4.94 -6.85
C ASP A 70 0.67 5.68 -6.54
N LEU A 71 0.35 5.85 -5.25
CA LEU A 71 -0.82 6.62 -4.80
C LEU A 71 -0.68 8.10 -5.15
N ILE A 72 0.49 8.69 -4.95
CA ILE A 72 0.77 10.07 -5.37
C ILE A 72 0.62 10.20 -6.88
N ALA A 73 1.11 9.23 -7.66
CA ALA A 73 0.97 9.26 -9.12
C ALA A 73 -0.49 9.20 -9.57
N ALA A 74 -1.32 8.38 -8.94
CA ALA A 74 -2.76 8.33 -9.24
C ALA A 74 -3.49 9.62 -8.85
N LEU A 75 -3.21 10.18 -7.67
CA LEU A 75 -3.92 11.36 -7.15
C LEU A 75 -3.46 12.68 -7.79
N ALA A 76 -2.17 12.83 -8.04
CA ALA A 76 -1.57 14.07 -8.53
C ALA A 76 -1.25 14.04 -10.03
N GLY A 77 -1.29 12.88 -10.69
CA GLY A 77 -0.85 12.68 -12.08
C GLY A 77 -1.60 13.53 -13.11
N ALA A 78 -2.87 13.86 -12.84
CA ALA A 78 -3.64 14.78 -13.67
C ALA A 78 -3.17 16.24 -13.56
N SER A 79 -2.55 16.61 -12.43
CA SER A 79 -2.06 17.96 -12.14
C SER A 79 -0.60 18.16 -12.58
N ALA A 80 0.26 17.16 -12.37
CA ALA A 80 1.66 17.17 -12.76
C ALA A 80 2.21 15.75 -12.96
N PRO A 81 3.18 15.53 -13.87
CA PRO A 81 3.87 14.26 -14.00
C PRO A 81 4.51 13.83 -12.67
N VAL A 82 4.19 12.61 -12.23
CA VAL A 82 4.80 11.98 -11.07
C VAL A 82 5.68 10.81 -11.55
N THR A 83 6.94 10.80 -11.17
CA THR A 83 7.90 9.76 -11.57
C THR A 83 8.57 9.16 -10.35
N ARG A 84 8.44 7.85 -10.17
CA ARG A 84 9.22 7.12 -9.18
C ARG A 84 10.66 6.95 -9.68
N ILE A 85 11.63 7.30 -8.84
CA ILE A 85 13.04 6.96 -9.06
C ILE A 85 13.26 5.58 -8.44
N HIS A 86 13.49 4.58 -9.30
CA HIS A 86 13.71 3.21 -8.84
C HIS A 86 15.09 3.07 -8.19
N PRO A 87 15.19 2.35 -7.05
CA PRO A 87 16.48 2.00 -6.49
C PRO A 87 17.23 1.06 -7.43
N THR A 88 18.55 1.24 -7.46
CA THR A 88 19.52 0.33 -8.08
C THR A 88 20.52 -0.10 -7.02
N GLY A 89 21.30 -1.16 -7.26
CA GLY A 89 22.31 -1.61 -6.30
C GLY A 89 22.67 -3.07 -6.48
N VAL A 90 23.62 -3.52 -5.67
CA VAL A 90 24.12 -4.90 -5.67
C VAL A 90 23.37 -5.82 -4.67
N ALA A 91 22.58 -5.24 -3.76
CA ALA A 91 21.83 -5.95 -2.74
C ALA A 91 20.63 -5.11 -2.26
N PRO A 92 19.59 -5.74 -1.67
CA PRO A 92 18.42 -5.05 -1.12
C PRO A 92 18.66 -4.37 0.24
N ALA A 93 19.92 -4.29 0.70
CA ALA A 93 20.28 -3.68 1.99
C ALA A 93 20.38 -2.14 1.88
N PRO A 94 19.98 -1.37 2.92
CA PRO A 94 20.05 0.10 2.95
C PRO A 94 21.37 0.69 2.42
N GLY A 95 22.51 0.12 2.84
CA GLY A 95 23.85 0.57 2.43
C GLY A 95 24.22 0.31 0.96
N ALA A 96 23.50 -0.57 0.26
CA ALA A 96 23.76 -0.97 -1.12
C ALA A 96 22.84 -0.28 -2.13
N LEU A 97 21.71 0.29 -1.69
CA LEU A 97 20.74 0.94 -2.56
C LEU A 97 21.23 2.33 -3.02
N ARG A 98 20.96 2.66 -4.28
CA ARG A 98 21.36 3.89 -4.95
C ARG A 98 20.23 4.43 -5.82
N TRP A 99 20.14 5.75 -5.90
CA TRP A 99 19.20 6.46 -6.75
C TRP A 99 19.93 7.49 -7.59
N THR A 100 19.53 7.62 -8.84
CA THR A 100 20.11 8.59 -9.78
C THR A 100 19.03 9.57 -10.19
N LEU A 101 19.29 10.86 -9.99
CA LEU A 101 18.35 11.90 -10.39
C LEU A 101 18.30 12.01 -11.92
N PRO A 102 17.12 11.91 -12.55
CA PRO A 102 16.97 12.05 -14.00
C PRO A 102 17.60 13.34 -14.54
N GLY A 103 18.25 13.28 -15.70
CA GLY A 103 19.02 14.40 -16.26
C GLY A 103 18.20 15.65 -16.60
N TRP A 104 16.88 15.50 -16.76
CA TRP A 104 15.96 16.61 -17.04
C TRP A 104 15.46 17.34 -15.78
N ALA A 105 15.72 16.79 -14.59
CA ALA A 105 15.25 17.37 -13.33
C ALA A 105 16.01 18.67 -13.01
N GLY A 106 15.30 19.69 -12.56
CA GLY A 106 15.84 21.02 -12.28
C GLY A 106 15.03 21.83 -11.27
N SER A 107 15.22 23.15 -11.28
CA SER A 107 14.77 24.05 -10.21
C SER A 107 13.26 24.25 -10.06
N VAL A 108 12.48 23.73 -10.99
CA VAL A 108 11.00 23.78 -10.96
C VAL A 108 10.39 22.43 -10.61
N ASP A 109 11.21 21.43 -10.28
CA ASP A 109 10.75 20.08 -9.92
C ASP A 109 10.86 19.85 -8.40
N LEU A 110 10.00 18.96 -7.91
CA LEU A 110 9.92 18.58 -6.50
C LEU A 110 10.39 17.14 -6.32
N LEU A 111 11.43 16.93 -5.51
CA LEU A 111 11.87 15.61 -5.06
C LEU A 111 11.28 15.29 -3.68
N LEU A 112 10.50 14.22 -3.62
CA LEU A 112 9.97 13.61 -2.41
C LEU A 112 10.82 12.38 -2.06
N ILE A 113 11.41 12.38 -0.87
CA ILE A 113 12.12 11.22 -0.32
C ILE A 113 11.28 10.63 0.81
N ALA A 114 10.95 9.34 0.75
CA ALA A 114 10.15 8.65 1.76
C ALA A 114 10.86 7.37 2.20
N THR A 115 11.19 7.25 3.48
CA THR A 115 11.83 6.04 4.02
C THR A 115 11.45 5.82 5.49
N ALA A 116 11.32 4.54 5.85
CA ALA A 116 11.09 4.10 7.23
C ALA A 116 12.39 3.89 8.03
N ASP A 117 13.55 3.89 7.37
CA ASP A 117 14.86 3.63 7.98
C ASP A 117 15.69 4.94 8.04
N GLY A 118 15.96 5.54 6.89
CA GLY A 118 16.71 6.80 6.79
C GLY A 118 18.23 6.66 6.95
N SER A 119 18.77 5.44 7.08
CA SER A 119 20.21 5.16 7.05
C SER A 119 20.77 4.94 5.64
N GLU A 120 19.95 4.97 4.59
CA GLU A 120 20.37 4.72 3.20
C GLU A 120 21.27 5.86 2.68
N PRO A 121 22.59 5.65 2.49
CA PRO A 121 23.47 6.71 2.02
C PRO A 121 23.12 7.16 0.59
N GLY A 122 22.51 6.27 -0.20
CA GLY A 122 22.03 6.56 -1.54
C GLY A 122 20.95 7.64 -1.60
N LEU A 123 20.11 7.79 -0.56
CA LEU A 123 19.10 8.84 -0.49
C LEU A 123 19.72 10.21 -0.15
N ALA A 124 20.73 10.23 0.73
CA ALA A 124 21.50 11.45 1.00
C ALA A 124 22.20 11.97 -0.28
N LEU A 125 22.85 11.07 -1.02
CA LEU A 125 23.47 11.40 -2.31
C LEU A 125 22.45 11.87 -3.35
N LEU A 126 21.21 11.38 -3.30
CA LEU A 126 20.13 11.84 -4.17
C LEU A 126 19.70 13.27 -3.82
N ALA A 127 19.57 13.58 -2.53
CA ALA A 127 19.26 14.93 -2.06
C ALA A 127 20.35 15.94 -2.51
N GLU A 128 21.62 15.56 -2.44
CA GLU A 128 22.72 16.38 -2.96
C GLU A 128 22.67 16.57 -4.49
N GLN A 129 22.32 15.53 -5.25
CA GLN A 129 22.12 15.65 -6.70
C GLN A 129 21.01 16.65 -7.02
N ALA A 130 19.90 16.59 -6.30
CA ALA A 130 18.75 17.48 -6.43
C ALA A 130 19.13 18.93 -6.12
N TYR A 131 19.84 19.15 -5.01
CA TYR A 131 20.36 20.46 -4.63
C TYR A 131 21.26 21.08 -5.69
N ARG A 132 22.21 20.31 -6.24
CA ARG A 132 23.10 20.80 -7.32
C ARG A 132 22.34 21.21 -8.59
N ARG A 133 21.14 20.67 -8.81
CA ARG A 133 20.25 21.03 -9.94
C ARG A 133 19.17 22.05 -9.55
N GLY A 134 19.17 22.52 -8.30
CA GLY A 134 18.20 23.47 -7.76
C GLY A 134 16.82 22.87 -7.46
N CYS A 135 16.65 21.54 -7.54
CA CYS A 135 15.36 20.90 -7.24
C CYS A 135 15.00 21.11 -5.76
N THR A 136 13.71 21.34 -5.49
CA THR A 136 13.20 21.39 -4.12
C THR A 136 13.17 19.98 -3.53
N VAL A 137 13.71 19.79 -2.33
CA VAL A 137 13.76 18.48 -1.66
C VAL A 137 12.89 18.50 -0.41
N VAL A 138 11.98 17.53 -0.31
CA VAL A 138 11.22 17.26 0.91
C VAL A 138 11.39 15.79 1.27
N ALA A 139 11.71 15.49 2.53
CA ALA A 139 11.87 14.13 3.03
C ALA A 139 10.91 13.83 4.18
N VAL A 140 10.36 12.61 4.17
CA VAL A 140 9.66 11.99 5.31
C VAL A 140 10.51 10.81 5.78
N ALA A 141 11.05 10.93 6.99
CA ALA A 141 12.02 9.97 7.53
C ALA A 141 11.96 9.92 9.07
N PRO A 142 12.47 8.86 9.72
CA PRO A 142 12.56 8.80 11.17
C PRO A 142 13.29 10.01 11.76
N LEU A 143 12.85 10.45 12.95
CA LEU A 143 13.36 11.65 13.61
C LEU A 143 14.89 11.61 13.83
N ARG A 144 15.44 10.42 14.13
CA ARG A 144 16.86 10.18 14.38
C ARG A 144 17.46 9.36 13.22
N SER A 145 17.54 9.97 12.03
CA SER A 145 18.12 9.32 10.84
C SER A 145 19.24 10.17 10.21
N PRO A 146 20.31 9.55 9.67
CA PRO A 146 21.35 10.26 8.91
C PRO A 146 20.79 11.07 7.74
N LEU A 147 19.74 10.59 7.08
CA LEU A 147 19.08 11.29 5.98
C LEU A 147 18.60 12.70 6.38
N ARG A 148 18.14 12.88 7.62
CA ARG A 148 17.67 14.18 8.11
C ARG A 148 18.79 15.22 8.07
N GLU A 149 20.00 14.85 8.50
CA GLU A 149 21.16 15.76 8.47
C GLU A 149 21.55 16.12 7.04
N ALA A 150 21.55 15.12 6.14
CA ALA A 150 21.86 15.35 4.73
C ALA A 150 20.85 16.29 4.05
N VAL A 151 19.55 16.11 4.31
CA VAL A 151 18.50 16.95 3.72
C VAL A 151 18.54 18.37 4.29
N HIS A 152 18.79 18.54 5.60
CA HIS A 152 19.02 19.86 6.19
C HIS A 152 20.24 20.57 5.59
N GLY A 153 21.32 19.82 5.36
CA GLY A 153 22.55 20.35 4.75
C GLY A 153 22.37 20.90 3.34
N VAL A 154 21.32 20.45 2.62
CA VAL A 154 20.94 20.96 1.30
C VAL A 154 19.75 21.92 1.33
N HIS A 155 19.38 22.44 2.50
CA HIS A 155 18.23 23.32 2.72
C HIS A 155 16.89 22.71 2.30
N GLY A 156 16.78 21.37 2.31
CA GLY A 156 15.53 20.66 2.11
C GLY A 156 14.67 20.65 3.37
N LEU A 157 13.38 20.35 3.20
CA LEU A 157 12.44 20.19 4.31
C LEU A 157 12.42 18.74 4.78
N VAL A 158 12.43 18.51 6.10
CA VAL A 158 12.29 17.17 6.68
C VAL A 158 11.10 17.12 7.61
N VAL A 159 10.12 16.27 7.30
CA VAL A 159 9.00 15.94 8.18
C VAL A 159 9.32 14.65 8.94
N PRO A 160 9.24 14.64 10.28
CA PRO A 160 9.39 13.42 11.06
C PRO A 160 8.31 12.39 10.72
N MET A 161 8.71 11.18 10.38
CA MET A 161 7.80 10.06 10.18
C MET A 161 7.07 9.72 11.50
N ALA A 162 5.75 9.59 11.43
CA ALA A 162 4.92 9.26 12.59
C ALA A 162 5.23 7.87 13.14
N SER A 163 5.60 7.80 14.42
CA SER A 163 5.73 6.56 15.18
C SER A 163 4.37 6.08 15.69
N ALA A 164 4.27 4.78 15.98
CA ALA A 164 3.19 4.28 16.82
C ALA A 164 3.26 4.93 18.21
N PRO A 165 2.13 5.30 18.84
CA PRO A 165 2.10 5.92 20.18
C PRO A 165 2.76 5.07 21.29
N HIS A 166 2.87 3.76 21.06
CA HIS A 166 3.37 2.78 22.03
C HIS A 166 4.51 1.89 21.49
N GLY A 167 5.03 2.19 20.29
CA GLY A 167 6.15 1.44 19.70
C GLY A 167 7.42 2.28 19.73
N GLU A 168 8.49 1.77 20.34
CA GLU A 168 9.84 2.18 19.94
C GLU A 168 10.04 1.77 18.47
N TYR A 169 10.77 2.56 17.69
CA TYR A 169 11.18 2.12 16.35
C TYR A 169 12.17 0.98 16.51
N ASP A 170 11.66 -0.23 16.64
CA ASP A 170 12.48 -1.41 16.38
C ASP A 170 12.75 -1.46 14.88
N ALA A 171 14.02 -1.72 14.56
CA ALA A 171 14.53 -1.90 13.20
C ALA A 171 13.84 -3.04 12.42
N GLU A 172 12.89 -3.74 13.05
CA GLU A 172 12.04 -4.78 12.48
C GLU A 172 10.66 -4.28 12.01
N THR A 173 10.40 -2.96 12.05
CA THR A 173 9.19 -2.38 11.46
C THR A 173 9.17 -2.71 9.96
N SER A 174 8.31 -3.66 9.58
CA SER A 174 8.23 -4.13 8.19
C SER A 174 7.96 -2.98 7.22
N ALA A 175 8.72 -2.93 6.13
CA ALA A 175 8.49 -1.97 5.04
C ALA A 175 7.14 -2.20 4.35
N ALA A 176 6.57 -3.41 4.43
CA ALA A 176 5.18 -3.71 4.04
C ALA A 176 4.13 -3.43 5.14
N GLY A 177 4.54 -2.99 6.33
CA GLY A 177 3.65 -2.71 7.45
C GLY A 177 2.55 -1.70 7.06
N PRO A 178 1.26 -2.01 7.33
CA PRO A 178 0.12 -1.13 7.01
C PRO A 178 0.29 0.31 7.51
N GLY A 179 0.72 0.47 8.76
CA GLY A 179 0.92 1.80 9.30
C GLY A 179 2.20 2.50 8.79
N THR A 180 3.20 1.79 8.26
CA THR A 180 4.37 2.44 7.64
C THR A 180 3.97 3.27 6.43
N LEU A 181 3.00 2.79 5.64
CA LEU A 181 2.45 3.53 4.51
C LEU A 181 1.90 4.90 4.95
N TRP A 182 0.98 4.92 5.92
CA TRP A 182 0.33 6.16 6.36
C TRP A 182 1.30 7.14 7.03
N ALA A 183 2.31 6.63 7.75
CA ALA A 183 3.34 7.48 8.34
C ALA A 183 4.17 8.24 7.27
N LEU A 184 4.38 7.62 6.10
CA LEU A 184 5.07 8.23 4.97
C LEU A 184 4.14 9.07 4.08
N PHE A 185 2.93 8.58 3.83
CA PHE A 185 2.03 9.12 2.82
C PHE A 185 1.29 10.36 3.30
N THR A 186 0.83 10.40 4.55
CA THR A 186 0.04 11.53 5.06
C THR A 186 0.78 12.87 5.02
N PRO A 187 2.07 12.97 5.41
CA PRO A 187 2.79 14.24 5.29
C PRO A 187 2.98 14.68 3.84
N LEU A 188 3.14 13.71 2.92
CA LEU A 188 3.24 14.00 1.49
C LEU A 188 1.90 14.48 0.92
N LEU A 189 0.76 13.93 1.37
CA LEU A 189 -0.56 14.46 1.01
C LEU A 189 -0.73 15.92 1.46
N ALA A 190 -0.37 16.23 2.70
CA ALA A 190 -0.44 17.60 3.22
C ALA A 190 0.45 18.55 2.41
N LEU A 191 1.65 18.11 2.03
CA LEU A 191 2.54 18.89 1.16
C LEU A 191 1.92 19.08 -0.24
N LEU A 192 1.42 18.02 -0.86
CA LEU A 192 0.85 18.04 -2.20
C LEU A 192 -0.42 18.90 -2.28
N ASP A 193 -1.22 18.93 -1.21
CA ASP A 193 -2.32 19.88 -1.05
C ASP A 193 -1.80 21.32 -1.05
N ARG A 194 -0.76 21.59 -0.25
CA ARG A 194 -0.16 22.93 -0.17
C ARG A 194 0.50 23.43 -1.44
N VAL A 195 1.08 22.54 -2.25
CA VAL A 195 1.57 22.91 -3.59
C VAL A 195 0.48 22.85 -4.67
N GLY A 196 -0.77 22.55 -4.30
CA GLY A 196 -1.93 22.58 -5.18
C GLY A 196 -2.00 21.45 -6.21
N LEU A 197 -1.41 20.30 -5.91
CA LEU A 197 -1.42 19.11 -6.78
C LEU A 197 -2.56 18.14 -6.48
N VAL A 198 -2.98 18.07 -5.22
CA VAL A 198 -4.13 17.27 -4.75
C VAL A 198 -5.02 18.15 -3.87
N THR A 199 -6.21 17.66 -3.52
CA THR A 199 -7.08 18.29 -2.51
C THR A 199 -7.12 17.37 -1.29
N ALA A 200 -6.36 17.72 -0.26
CA ALA A 200 -6.27 16.99 1.00
C ALA A 200 -6.17 17.97 2.18
N PRO A 201 -7.18 18.85 2.37
CA PRO A 201 -7.19 19.76 3.51
C PRO A 201 -7.23 18.98 4.83
N ALA A 202 -6.95 19.66 5.95
CA ALA A 202 -6.85 19.02 7.26
C ALA A 202 -8.11 18.22 7.64
N GLU A 203 -9.29 18.72 7.26
CA GLU A 203 -10.58 18.07 7.48
C GLU A 203 -10.69 16.76 6.69
N ALA A 204 -10.20 16.72 5.45
CA ALA A 204 -10.19 15.50 4.64
C ALA A 204 -9.23 14.45 5.22
N LEU A 205 -8.06 14.86 5.72
CA LEU A 205 -7.14 13.96 6.42
C LEU A 205 -7.74 13.42 7.72
N GLN A 206 -8.53 14.22 8.43
CA GLN A 206 -9.28 13.76 9.60
C GLN A 206 -10.35 12.73 9.21
N SER A 207 -11.12 12.97 8.14
CA SER A 207 -12.11 12.01 7.63
C SER A 207 -11.46 10.69 7.20
N VAL A 208 -10.27 10.74 6.59
CA VAL A 208 -9.45 9.54 6.31
C VAL A 208 -9.11 8.78 7.59
N ALA A 209 -8.66 9.48 8.63
CA ALA A 209 -8.35 8.85 9.91
C ALA A 209 -9.59 8.18 10.54
N ASP A 210 -10.74 8.87 10.52
CA ASP A 210 -12.00 8.34 11.06
C ASP A 210 -12.54 7.16 10.23
N ARG A 211 -12.27 7.14 8.91
CA ARG A 211 -12.57 6.00 8.04
C ARG A 211 -11.71 4.79 8.40
N LEU A 212 -10.40 4.98 8.58
CA LEU A 212 -9.48 3.93 8.98
C LEU A 212 -9.85 3.31 10.32
N ASP A 213 -10.22 4.13 11.31
CA ASP A 213 -10.65 3.65 12.63
C ASP A 213 -11.92 2.78 12.53
N ARG A 214 -12.94 3.23 11.79
CA ARG A 214 -14.15 2.43 11.54
C ARG A 214 -13.86 1.12 10.81
N THR A 215 -12.96 1.14 9.82
CA THR A 215 -12.56 -0.10 9.13
C THR A 215 -11.80 -1.03 10.08
N ALA A 216 -10.96 -0.50 10.96
CA ALA A 216 -10.25 -1.28 11.98
C ALA A 216 -11.21 -1.92 13.00
N GLU A 217 -12.26 -1.22 13.43
CA GLU A 217 -13.31 -1.79 14.29
C GLU A 217 -14.01 -2.99 13.64
N ARG A 218 -14.24 -2.93 12.32
CA ARG A 218 -14.86 -4.03 11.55
C ARG A 218 -13.89 -5.17 11.22
N CYS A 219 -12.61 -4.86 11.00
CA CYS A 219 -11.60 -5.82 10.60
C CYS A 219 -10.79 -6.37 11.78
N GLY A 220 -11.00 -5.90 13.00
CA GLY A 220 -10.21 -6.24 14.17
C GLY A 220 -10.26 -7.72 14.58
N PRO A 221 -9.25 -8.21 15.33
CA PRO A 221 -9.11 -9.63 15.63
C PRO A 221 -10.24 -10.16 16.53
N ALA A 222 -10.87 -9.31 17.34
CA ALA A 222 -12.00 -9.67 18.20
C ALA A 222 -13.33 -9.85 17.43
N VAL A 223 -13.41 -9.42 16.17
CA VAL A 223 -14.60 -9.58 15.33
C VAL A 223 -14.63 -11.00 14.77
N ALA A 224 -15.76 -11.68 14.90
CA ALA A 224 -15.94 -13.04 14.37
C ALA A 224 -15.74 -13.09 12.85
N THR A 225 -15.19 -14.20 12.35
CA THR A 225 -14.78 -14.33 10.93
C THR A 225 -15.93 -14.03 9.96
N TYR A 226 -17.14 -14.54 10.19
CA TYR A 226 -18.28 -14.37 9.29
C TYR A 226 -18.73 -12.91 9.07
N SER A 227 -18.39 -11.98 10.00
CA SER A 227 -18.71 -10.56 9.89
C SER A 227 -17.49 -9.68 9.66
N ASN A 228 -16.30 -10.27 9.59
CA ASN A 228 -15.04 -9.58 9.40
C ASN A 228 -14.58 -9.72 7.93
N PRO A 229 -14.68 -8.66 7.11
CA PRO A 229 -14.38 -8.74 5.68
C PRO A 229 -12.91 -9.12 5.41
N ALA A 230 -11.99 -8.74 6.29
CA ALA A 230 -10.57 -9.05 6.13
C ALA A 230 -10.25 -10.51 6.46
N LYS A 231 -10.88 -11.09 7.49
CA LYS A 231 -10.72 -12.52 7.79
C LYS A 231 -11.36 -13.40 6.71
N THR A 232 -12.56 -13.03 6.26
CA THR A 232 -13.22 -13.70 5.12
C THR A 232 -12.32 -13.67 3.89
N LEU A 233 -11.80 -12.49 3.52
CA LEU A 233 -10.89 -12.38 2.38
C LEU A 233 -9.61 -13.20 2.60
N ALA A 234 -9.02 -13.19 3.79
CA ALA A 234 -7.83 -14.01 4.07
C ALA A 234 -8.11 -15.51 3.87
N ALA A 235 -9.23 -16.03 4.38
CA ALA A 235 -9.64 -17.43 4.19
C ALA A 235 -9.82 -17.76 2.70
N GLU A 236 -10.49 -16.88 1.95
CA GLU A 236 -10.71 -17.05 0.50
C GLU A 236 -9.41 -17.04 -0.33
N LEU A 237 -8.35 -16.38 0.16
CA LEU A 237 -7.05 -16.28 -0.48
C LEU A 237 -6.04 -17.32 0.00
N ALA A 238 -6.41 -18.17 0.97
CA ALA A 238 -5.54 -19.16 1.58
C ALA A 238 -4.88 -20.08 0.56
N ASP A 239 -5.70 -20.66 -0.31
CA ASP A 239 -5.32 -21.73 -1.24
C ASP A 239 -5.70 -21.35 -2.68
N SER A 240 -5.64 -20.06 -3.00
CA SER A 240 -5.90 -19.54 -4.36
C SER A 240 -4.76 -18.67 -4.88
N LEU A 241 -4.75 -18.47 -6.21
CA LEU A 241 -3.94 -17.48 -6.90
C LEU A 241 -4.78 -16.21 -7.08
N PRO A 242 -4.56 -15.13 -6.30
CA PRO A 242 -5.34 -13.91 -6.39
C PRO A 242 -5.04 -13.15 -7.67
N LEU A 243 -6.09 -12.90 -8.45
CA LEU A 243 -6.11 -12.00 -9.59
C LEU A 243 -6.81 -10.71 -9.16
N ILE A 244 -6.02 -9.73 -8.76
CA ILE A 244 -6.50 -8.46 -8.20
C ILE A 244 -6.86 -7.54 -9.36
N TRP A 245 -8.16 -7.42 -9.64
CA TRP A 245 -8.70 -6.53 -10.64
C TRP A 245 -9.09 -5.21 -10.01
N THR A 246 -8.64 -4.11 -10.59
CA THR A 246 -8.92 -2.78 -10.04
C THR A 246 -9.70 -1.94 -11.03
N GLU A 247 -10.74 -1.24 -10.56
CA GLU A 247 -11.50 -0.26 -11.34
C GLU A 247 -11.60 1.05 -10.57
N GLY A 248 -11.42 2.17 -11.27
CA GLY A 248 -11.50 3.50 -10.67
C GLY A 248 -10.19 4.29 -10.72
N ASP A 249 -10.25 5.54 -10.27
CA ASP A 249 -9.19 6.54 -10.46
C ASP A 249 -7.93 6.25 -9.61
N ALA A 250 -8.10 5.58 -8.47
CA ALA A 250 -7.03 5.34 -7.50
C ALA A 250 -6.98 3.90 -6.94
N ALA A 251 -7.90 3.01 -7.33
CA ALA A 251 -7.88 1.60 -6.94
C ALA A 251 -6.66 0.83 -7.48
N GLY A 252 -6.11 1.23 -8.64
CA GLY A 252 -4.96 0.58 -9.29
C GLY A 252 -3.72 0.43 -8.38
N PRO A 253 -3.19 1.54 -7.83
CA PRO A 253 -2.16 1.50 -6.80
C PRO A 253 -2.47 0.61 -5.60
N VAL A 254 -3.73 0.57 -5.13
CA VAL A 254 -4.13 -0.26 -3.99
C VAL A 254 -3.98 -1.73 -4.33
N GLY A 255 -4.44 -2.16 -5.51
CA GLY A 255 -4.29 -3.55 -5.94
C GLY A 255 -2.84 -4.00 -6.11
N ARG A 256 -1.98 -3.14 -6.71
CA ARG A 256 -0.54 -3.43 -6.81
C ARG A 256 0.13 -3.53 -5.45
N ARG A 257 -0.24 -2.64 -4.52
CA ARG A 257 0.27 -2.70 -3.15
C ARG A 257 -0.20 -3.96 -2.44
N PHE A 258 -1.47 -4.34 -2.59
CA PHE A 258 -1.99 -5.57 -1.98
C PHE A 258 -1.23 -6.81 -2.47
N ALA A 259 -0.97 -6.92 -3.78
CA ALA A 259 -0.13 -7.98 -4.33
C ALA A 259 1.28 -8.00 -3.70
N ALA A 260 1.92 -6.83 -3.59
CA ALA A 260 3.25 -6.72 -2.99
C ALA A 260 3.27 -7.11 -1.50
N VAL A 261 2.25 -6.71 -0.73
CA VAL A 261 2.14 -7.03 0.69
C VAL A 261 1.81 -8.51 0.92
N LEU A 262 0.98 -9.13 0.07
CA LEU A 262 0.77 -10.57 0.09
C LEU A 262 2.07 -11.34 -0.10
N ALA A 263 2.88 -10.92 -1.08
CA ALA A 263 4.18 -11.54 -1.36
C ALA A 263 5.18 -11.32 -0.21
N GLU A 264 5.27 -10.10 0.33
CA GLU A 264 6.25 -9.76 1.38
C GLU A 264 5.89 -10.34 2.75
N LEU A 265 4.61 -10.33 3.14
CA LEU A 265 4.19 -10.76 4.48
C LEU A 265 3.83 -12.24 4.54
N SER A 266 3.11 -12.75 3.52
CA SER A 266 2.57 -14.12 3.54
C SER A 266 3.26 -15.08 2.56
N GLY A 267 4.20 -14.58 1.75
CA GLY A 267 4.87 -15.38 0.72
C GLY A 267 3.95 -15.82 -0.42
N ARG A 268 2.74 -15.25 -0.53
CA ARG A 268 1.76 -15.64 -1.55
C ARG A 268 1.91 -14.85 -2.84
N PRO A 269 1.89 -15.52 -4.01
CA PRO A 269 1.85 -14.83 -5.28
C PRO A 269 0.48 -14.18 -5.47
N ALA A 270 0.45 -13.03 -6.14
CA ALA A 270 -0.77 -12.38 -6.60
C ALA A 270 -0.45 -11.51 -7.83
N LEU A 271 -1.43 -11.35 -8.72
CA LEU A 271 -1.27 -10.57 -9.95
C LEU A 271 -2.29 -9.43 -9.94
N ALA A 272 -1.82 -8.19 -10.07
CA ALA A 272 -2.68 -7.01 -10.11
C ALA A 272 -2.75 -6.43 -11.52
N ALA A 273 -3.96 -6.13 -11.98
CA ALA A 273 -4.20 -5.49 -13.27
C ALA A 273 -5.44 -4.58 -13.21
N ALA A 274 -5.41 -3.48 -13.96
CA ALA A 274 -6.52 -2.54 -14.04
C ALA A 274 -7.51 -2.95 -15.13
N LEU A 275 -8.80 -2.83 -14.83
CA LEU A 275 -9.85 -3.00 -15.83
C LEU A 275 -9.86 -1.81 -16.82
N PRO A 276 -10.19 -2.03 -18.11
CA PRO A 276 -10.61 -3.30 -18.72
C PRO A 276 -9.44 -4.22 -19.16
N GLU A 277 -8.20 -3.73 -19.15
CA GLU A 277 -7.02 -4.49 -19.66
C GLU A 277 -6.72 -5.77 -18.89
N ALA A 278 -7.17 -5.87 -17.63
CA ALA A 278 -7.07 -7.09 -16.84
C ALA A 278 -7.79 -8.30 -17.47
N LEU A 279 -8.86 -8.07 -18.23
CA LEU A 279 -9.67 -9.14 -18.83
C LEU A 279 -8.86 -9.98 -19.83
N PRO A 280 -8.26 -9.41 -20.90
CA PRO A 280 -7.39 -10.18 -21.78
C PRO A 280 -6.08 -10.58 -21.10
N ALA A 281 -5.51 -9.75 -20.21
CA ALA A 281 -4.23 -10.04 -19.57
C ALA A 281 -4.26 -11.27 -18.68
N HIS A 282 -5.38 -11.53 -18.00
CA HIS A 282 -5.55 -12.68 -17.11
C HIS A 282 -6.38 -13.82 -17.73
N GLY A 283 -6.95 -13.66 -18.93
CA GLY A 283 -7.79 -14.67 -19.57
C GLY A 283 -7.11 -16.04 -19.73
N GLY A 284 -5.80 -16.07 -20.04
CA GLY A 284 -5.04 -17.31 -20.10
C GLY A 284 -4.89 -18.03 -18.76
N LEU A 285 -4.92 -17.30 -17.64
CA LEU A 285 -4.88 -17.87 -16.29
C LEU A 285 -6.24 -18.48 -15.92
N LEU A 286 -7.33 -17.82 -16.32
CA LEU A 286 -8.71 -18.29 -16.10
C LEU A 286 -9.09 -19.51 -16.94
N ALA A 287 -8.45 -19.68 -18.10
CA ALA A 287 -8.70 -20.80 -19.02
C ALA A 287 -7.66 -21.93 -18.93
N GLY A 288 -6.57 -21.71 -18.18
CA GLY A 288 -5.38 -22.57 -18.17
C GLY A 288 -5.24 -23.41 -16.91
N ALA A 289 -3.99 -23.63 -16.49
CA ALA A 289 -3.65 -24.50 -15.35
C ALA A 289 -4.21 -24.03 -13.99
N PHE A 290 -4.64 -22.77 -13.89
CA PHE A 290 -5.24 -22.21 -12.67
C PHE A 290 -6.77 -22.18 -12.74
N ALA A 291 -7.40 -22.64 -13.82
CA ALA A 291 -8.85 -22.71 -13.93
C ALA A 291 -9.44 -23.68 -12.89
N ALA A 292 -10.67 -23.45 -12.43
CA ALA A 292 -11.35 -24.33 -11.47
C ALA A 292 -11.46 -25.78 -11.98
N GLY A 293 -11.67 -25.96 -13.30
CA GLY A 293 -11.74 -27.27 -13.95
C GLY A 293 -10.46 -27.71 -14.66
N ALA A 294 -9.29 -27.16 -14.29
CA ALA A 294 -8.03 -27.45 -14.98
C ALA A 294 -7.56 -28.91 -14.82
N ASP A 295 -7.94 -29.56 -13.72
CA ASP A 295 -7.64 -30.96 -13.46
C ASP A 295 -8.93 -31.81 -13.52
N PRO A 296 -9.12 -32.62 -14.59
CA PRO A 296 -10.30 -33.48 -14.72
C PRO A 296 -10.36 -34.59 -13.67
N ASP A 297 -9.24 -34.91 -13.02
CA ASP A 297 -9.14 -35.93 -11.98
C ASP A 297 -9.24 -35.34 -10.57
N ASP A 298 -9.45 -34.03 -10.41
CA ASP A 298 -9.53 -33.36 -9.10
C ASP A 298 -10.60 -33.97 -8.18
N PHE A 299 -11.73 -34.39 -8.76
CA PHE A 299 -12.79 -35.09 -8.03
C PHE A 299 -12.34 -36.43 -7.40
N PHE A 300 -11.31 -37.05 -7.97
CA PHE A 300 -10.78 -38.34 -7.52
C PHE A 300 -9.51 -38.23 -6.67
N ARG A 301 -8.98 -37.03 -6.44
CA ARG A 301 -7.77 -36.80 -5.64
C ARG A 301 -7.98 -37.13 -4.16
N ASP A 302 -6.96 -37.72 -3.55
CA ASP A 302 -6.91 -37.84 -2.09
C ASP A 302 -6.35 -36.55 -1.49
N ARG A 303 -7.23 -35.73 -0.94
CA ARG A 303 -6.88 -34.41 -0.38
C ARG A 303 -6.02 -34.47 0.88
N VAL A 304 -5.76 -35.68 1.41
CA VAL A 304 -4.85 -35.89 2.55
C VAL A 304 -3.41 -36.10 2.07
N GLU A 305 -3.23 -36.78 0.94
CA GLU A 305 -1.90 -37.15 0.41
C GLU A 305 -1.43 -36.22 -0.71
N ASP A 306 -2.34 -35.64 -1.49
CA ASP A 306 -2.06 -34.78 -2.64
C ASP A 306 -2.16 -33.29 -2.30
N THR A 307 -1.20 -32.50 -2.77
CA THR A 307 -1.26 -31.03 -2.64
C THR A 307 -2.34 -30.46 -3.57
N GLU A 308 -3.27 -29.68 -3.03
CA GLU A 308 -4.30 -29.00 -3.82
C GLU A 308 -3.63 -28.02 -4.82
N PRO A 309 -4.02 -28.06 -6.10
CA PRO A 309 -3.52 -27.10 -7.07
C PRO A 309 -4.09 -25.71 -6.76
N LEU A 310 -3.28 -24.67 -6.98
CA LEU A 310 -3.76 -23.30 -6.85
C LEU A 310 -4.77 -23.01 -7.96
N HIS A 311 -5.96 -22.57 -7.59
CA HIS A 311 -6.95 -22.06 -8.54
C HIS A 311 -6.96 -20.53 -8.53
N ALA A 312 -7.19 -19.93 -9.69
CA ALA A 312 -7.37 -18.50 -9.83
C ALA A 312 -8.61 -18.05 -9.02
N ARG A 313 -8.49 -16.94 -8.31
CA ARG A 313 -9.60 -16.25 -7.67
C ARG A 313 -9.54 -14.78 -7.99
N VAL A 314 -10.63 -14.19 -8.43
CA VAL A 314 -10.70 -12.75 -8.70
C VAL A 314 -10.93 -11.99 -7.40
N VAL A 315 -10.13 -10.94 -7.16
CA VAL A 315 -10.40 -9.93 -6.13
C VAL A 315 -10.63 -8.60 -6.82
N LEU A 316 -11.88 -8.16 -6.88
CA LEU A 316 -12.27 -6.93 -7.55
C LEU A 316 -12.27 -5.77 -6.53
N LEU A 317 -11.31 -4.86 -6.68
CA LEU A 317 -11.21 -3.63 -5.90
C LEU A 317 -11.75 -2.47 -6.72
N ARG A 318 -12.77 -1.78 -6.19
CA ARG A 318 -13.39 -0.67 -6.89
C ARG A 318 -13.37 0.56 -6.00
N ASP A 319 -12.78 1.65 -6.49
CA ASP A 319 -13.28 2.95 -6.04
C ASP A 319 -14.50 3.31 -6.91
N ARG A 320 -15.28 4.31 -6.50
CA ARG A 320 -16.48 4.66 -7.28
C ARG A 320 -16.06 5.31 -8.60
N PRO A 321 -16.28 4.65 -9.75
CA PRO A 321 -15.87 5.21 -11.03
C PRO A 321 -16.65 6.49 -11.31
N THR A 322 -15.93 7.56 -11.66
CA THR A 322 -16.53 8.79 -12.13
C THR A 322 -17.08 8.58 -13.55
N GLY A 323 -18.38 8.81 -13.78
CA GLY A 323 -18.96 8.86 -15.13
C GLY A 323 -19.70 7.62 -15.63
N GLY A 324 -19.99 6.63 -14.79
CA GLY A 324 -20.98 5.56 -15.07
C GLY A 324 -20.57 4.51 -16.12
N LEU A 325 -19.38 4.64 -16.72
CA LEU A 325 -18.78 3.61 -17.55
C LEU A 325 -17.99 2.66 -16.64
N SER A 326 -18.36 1.38 -16.64
CA SER A 326 -17.75 0.36 -15.79
C SER A 326 -17.55 -0.93 -16.60
N ALA A 327 -16.35 -1.49 -16.48
CA ALA A 327 -15.98 -2.80 -16.97
C ALA A 327 -16.28 -3.92 -15.94
N ALA A 328 -16.68 -3.57 -14.71
CA ALA A 328 -17.05 -4.55 -13.68
C ALA A 328 -18.13 -5.57 -14.11
N PRO A 329 -19.19 -5.21 -14.87
CA PRO A 329 -20.13 -6.21 -15.39
C PRO A 329 -19.46 -7.24 -16.30
N ALA A 330 -18.60 -6.79 -17.23
CA ALA A 330 -17.85 -7.68 -18.12
C ALA A 330 -16.82 -8.53 -17.35
N ALA A 331 -16.23 -7.98 -16.29
CA ALA A 331 -15.35 -8.72 -15.38
C ALA A 331 -16.10 -9.85 -14.67
N ARG A 332 -17.29 -9.57 -14.11
CA ARG A 332 -18.15 -10.58 -13.49
C ARG A 332 -18.58 -11.66 -14.48
N GLU A 333 -18.95 -11.25 -15.70
CA GLU A 333 -19.31 -12.19 -16.77
C GLU A 333 -18.14 -13.09 -17.15
N LEU A 334 -16.94 -12.54 -17.29
CA LEU A 334 -15.74 -13.33 -17.58
C LEU A 334 -15.41 -14.32 -16.46
N ALA A 335 -15.42 -13.87 -15.20
CA ALA A 335 -15.19 -14.74 -14.05
C ALA A 335 -16.22 -15.87 -13.98
N LEU A 336 -17.51 -15.55 -14.17
CA LEU A 336 -18.59 -16.52 -14.21
C LEU A 336 -18.43 -17.52 -15.37
N GLY A 337 -18.04 -17.05 -16.56
CA GLY A 337 -17.81 -17.90 -17.73
C GLY A 337 -16.66 -18.90 -17.58
N HIS A 338 -15.78 -18.68 -16.61
CA HIS A 338 -14.66 -19.55 -16.25
C HIS A 338 -14.85 -20.23 -14.88
N ASP A 339 -16.06 -20.21 -14.30
CA ASP A 339 -16.37 -20.73 -12.97
C ASP A 339 -15.39 -20.23 -11.87
N THR A 340 -14.89 -19.02 -12.04
CA THR A 340 -13.88 -18.41 -11.16
C THR A 340 -14.57 -17.61 -10.06
N ALA A 341 -14.26 -17.94 -8.81
CA ALA A 341 -14.81 -17.21 -7.66
C ALA A 341 -14.35 -15.75 -7.64
N ILE A 342 -15.24 -14.86 -7.18
CA ILE A 342 -14.99 -13.42 -7.08
C ILE A 342 -15.24 -12.91 -5.66
N SER A 343 -14.27 -12.17 -5.11
CA SER A 343 -14.42 -11.35 -3.91
C SER A 343 -14.45 -9.88 -4.32
N GLU A 344 -15.47 -9.14 -3.92
CA GLU A 344 -15.62 -7.73 -4.28
C GLU A 344 -15.46 -6.84 -3.06
N LEU A 345 -14.62 -5.81 -3.18
CA LEU A 345 -14.46 -4.76 -2.17
C LEU A 345 -14.91 -3.43 -2.76
N GLU A 346 -16.03 -2.94 -2.24
CA GLU A 346 -16.62 -1.65 -2.56
C GLU A 346 -16.70 -0.79 -1.30
N PRO A 347 -15.97 0.34 -1.24
CA PRO A 347 -16.01 1.24 -0.09
C PRO A 347 -17.36 1.90 0.13
N GLU A 348 -17.62 2.26 1.38
CA GLU A 348 -18.78 3.06 1.76
C GLU A 348 -18.75 4.47 1.11
N GLU A 349 -19.85 5.23 1.26
CA GLU A 349 -19.90 6.57 0.70
C GLU A 349 -18.88 7.49 1.37
N GLY A 350 -18.18 8.28 0.55
CA GLY A 350 -17.15 9.19 1.00
C GLY A 350 -16.37 9.80 -0.16
N SER A 351 -15.35 10.57 0.19
CA SER A 351 -14.38 11.11 -0.77
C SER A 351 -13.49 10.00 -1.37
N THR A 352 -12.76 10.33 -2.44
CA THR A 352 -11.75 9.44 -3.04
C THR A 352 -10.71 9.00 -2.00
N LEU A 353 -10.26 9.91 -1.13
CA LEU A 353 -9.27 9.59 -0.09
C LEU A 353 -9.84 8.62 0.96
N GLU A 354 -11.10 8.76 1.37
CA GLU A 354 -11.76 7.80 2.26
C GLU A 354 -11.92 6.43 1.61
N SER A 355 -12.33 6.40 0.33
CA SER A 355 -12.49 5.15 -0.41
C SER A 355 -11.16 4.39 -0.51
N LEU A 356 -10.08 5.11 -0.81
CA LEU A 356 -8.72 4.55 -0.82
C LEU A 356 -8.32 4.03 0.55
N ALA A 357 -8.63 4.79 1.60
CA ALA A 357 -8.29 4.42 2.97
C ALA A 357 -8.97 3.13 3.40
N GLU A 358 -10.25 2.95 3.06
CA GLU A 358 -10.99 1.72 3.35
C GLU A 358 -10.42 0.52 2.58
N LEU A 359 -10.18 0.64 1.26
CA LEU A 359 -9.59 -0.44 0.47
C LEU A 359 -8.21 -0.84 1.00
N LEU A 360 -7.34 0.13 1.30
CA LEU A 360 -6.02 -0.12 1.88
C LEU A 360 -6.14 -0.84 3.22
N ALA A 361 -7.01 -0.38 4.12
CA ALA A 361 -7.17 -0.99 5.44
C ALA A 361 -7.69 -2.43 5.35
N VAL A 362 -8.74 -2.71 4.57
CA VAL A 362 -9.28 -4.08 4.44
C VAL A 362 -8.23 -5.03 3.86
N THR A 363 -7.54 -4.61 2.79
CA THR A 363 -6.50 -5.44 2.14
C THR A 363 -5.28 -5.65 3.02
N ASP A 364 -4.89 -4.63 3.81
CA ASP A 364 -3.82 -4.73 4.80
C ASP A 364 -4.16 -5.73 5.90
N PHE A 365 -5.36 -5.64 6.51
CA PHE A 365 -5.80 -6.62 7.50
C PHE A 365 -5.85 -8.03 6.91
N ALA A 366 -6.37 -8.19 5.69
CA ALA A 366 -6.45 -9.49 5.04
C ALA A 366 -5.06 -10.11 4.84
N ALA A 367 -4.09 -9.34 4.34
CA ALA A 367 -2.72 -9.81 4.17
C ALA A 367 -2.06 -10.18 5.51
N VAL A 368 -2.35 -9.43 6.58
CA VAL A 368 -1.84 -9.73 7.93
C VAL A 368 -2.45 -11.02 8.48
N TYR A 369 -3.78 -11.18 8.42
CA TYR A 369 -4.42 -12.43 8.86
C TYR A 369 -3.86 -13.63 8.11
N LEU A 370 -3.69 -13.48 6.80
CA LEU A 370 -3.16 -14.50 5.93
C LEU A 370 -1.72 -14.87 6.28
N ALA A 371 -0.88 -13.88 6.62
CA ALA A 371 0.48 -14.11 7.09
C ALA A 371 0.53 -14.83 8.45
N LEU A 372 -0.33 -14.41 9.40
CA LEU A 372 -0.36 -14.99 10.75
C LEU A 372 -0.90 -16.42 10.77
N ALA A 373 -1.96 -16.69 10.02
CA ALA A 373 -2.61 -18.01 9.98
C ALA A 373 -1.96 -18.99 9.00
N SER A 374 -0.97 -18.56 8.21
CA SER A 374 -0.20 -19.43 7.31
C SER A 374 1.22 -19.69 7.79
N ALA A 375 1.66 -19.05 8.87
CA ALA A 375 2.96 -19.33 9.46
C ALA A 375 2.95 -20.77 10.01
N PRO A 376 3.88 -21.65 9.59
CA PRO A 376 4.01 -22.94 10.23
C PRO A 376 4.27 -22.71 11.71
N GLY A 377 3.53 -23.40 12.58
CA GLY A 377 3.77 -23.39 14.02
C GLY A 377 5.27 -23.60 14.28
N ALA A 378 5.89 -22.62 14.94
CA ALA A 378 7.32 -22.60 15.20
C ALA A 378 7.82 -23.84 15.96
#